data_AF-A0A842KQG1-F1
#
_entry.id   AF-A0A842KQG1-F1
#
_cell.length_a   1.000
_cell.length_b   1.000
_cell.length_c   1.000
_cell.angle_alpha   90.00
_cell.angle_beta   90.00
_cell.angle_gamma   90.00
#
_symmetry.space_group_name_H-M   'P 1'
#
loop_
_entity.id
_entity.type
_entity.pdbx_description
1 polymer ?
#
loop_
_entity_poly.entity_id
_entity_poly.type
_entity_poly.pdbx_seq_one_letter_code
_entity_poly.pdbx_strand_id
1 'polypeptide(L)'
;MIISKLPKKLKIMIISIVTLYSVYQNPQLTIIGILTLWASIIILQIIRKLLGKVSREALQDKVRIEELEDGMILAHKLYKENDKYYFDDRSFLDKIKEAVRTGNLKSLYPGKLVLTSMAAGLTREDIKLLVELAEEGKIPKKIMIKKGVPFAPAIFIGLIFSLFIGDIAMLLLKIFSMIRGIN
;
A
#
# COMPACT_ATOMS: atom_id res chain seq x y z
N MET A 1 13.39 -12.12 -18.25
CA MET A 1 12.44 -12.75 -17.30
C MET A 1 12.39 -14.28 -17.46
N ILE A 2 13.55 -14.95 -17.41
CA ILE A 2 13.70 -16.41 -17.69
C ILE A 2 13.90 -17.21 -16.40
N ILE A 3 14.65 -16.65 -15.43
CA ILE A 3 14.94 -17.29 -14.15
C ILE A 3 13.67 -17.50 -13.30
N SER A 4 12.67 -16.63 -13.41
CA SER A 4 11.43 -16.73 -12.62
C SER A 4 10.57 -17.95 -12.95
N LYS A 5 10.74 -18.58 -14.12
CA LYS A 5 9.98 -19.77 -14.54
C LYS A 5 10.66 -21.11 -14.19
N LEU A 6 11.90 -21.08 -13.70
CA LEU A 6 12.66 -22.31 -13.38
C LEU A 6 12.14 -23.02 -12.11
N PRO A 7 12.28 -24.35 -12.02
CA PRO A 7 11.95 -25.10 -10.81
C PRO A 7 12.77 -24.62 -9.61
N LYS A 8 12.15 -24.62 -8.42
CA LYS A 8 12.69 -23.99 -7.20
C LYS A 8 14.11 -24.45 -6.85
N LYS A 9 14.41 -25.74 -7.02
CA LYS A 9 15.75 -26.31 -6.78
C LYS A 9 16.82 -25.72 -7.70
N LEU A 10 16.50 -25.54 -8.98
CA LEU A 10 17.43 -25.01 -9.98
C LEU A 10 17.73 -23.51 -9.75
N LYS A 11 16.71 -22.74 -9.36
CA LYS A 11 16.88 -21.33 -8.98
C LYS A 11 17.86 -21.19 -7.81
N ILE A 12 17.67 -21.98 -6.75
CA ILE A 12 18.53 -21.96 -5.57
C ILE A 12 19.96 -22.33 -5.96
N MET A 13 20.14 -23.41 -6.75
CA MET A 13 21.46 -23.84 -7.21
C MET A 13 22.19 -22.75 -8.00
N ILE A 14 21.53 -22.11 -8.97
CA ILE A 14 22.12 -21.04 -9.78
C ILE A 14 22.50 -19.84 -8.90
N ILE A 15 21.60 -19.40 -8.01
CA ILE A 15 21.86 -18.27 -7.10
C ILE A 15 23.05 -18.59 -6.20
N SER A 16 23.13 -19.79 -5.64
CA SER A 16 24.25 -20.20 -4.78
C SER A 16 25.57 -20.20 -5.54
N ILE A 17 25.62 -20.75 -6.76
CA ILE A 17 26.83 -20.78 -7.60
C ILE A 17 27.29 -19.36 -7.94
N VAL A 18 26.37 -18.49 -8.38
CA VAL A 18 26.67 -17.10 -8.71
C VAL A 18 27.15 -16.33 -7.48
N THR A 19 26.54 -16.57 -6.32
CA THR A 19 26.94 -15.91 -5.07
C THR A 19 28.32 -16.37 -4.62
N LEU A 20 28.61 -17.68 -4.65
CA LEU A 20 29.95 -18.21 -4.33
C LEU A 20 31.01 -17.64 -5.27
N TYR A 21 30.72 -17.61 -6.57
CA TYR A 21 31.63 -17.06 -7.56
C TYR A 21 31.89 -15.56 -7.34
N SER A 22 30.85 -14.80 -6.99
CA SER A 22 30.97 -13.37 -6.69
C SER A 22 31.78 -13.11 -5.42
N VAL A 23 31.57 -13.90 -4.36
CA VAL A 23 32.36 -13.82 -3.12
C VAL A 23 33.83 -14.17 -3.38
N TYR A 24 34.09 -15.17 -4.23
CA TYR A 24 35.47 -15.56 -4.60
C TYR A 24 36.19 -14.45 -5.37
N GLN A 25 35.53 -13.82 -6.34
CA GLN A 25 36.13 -12.76 -7.15
C GLN A 25 36.30 -11.45 -6.37
N ASN A 26 35.27 -11.03 -5.63
CA ASN A 26 35.26 -9.74 -4.92
C ASN A 26 34.47 -9.87 -3.61
N PRO A 27 35.08 -10.36 -2.52
CA PRO A 27 34.36 -10.63 -1.28
C PRO A 27 33.78 -9.36 -0.64
N GLN A 28 34.55 -8.26 -0.64
CA GLN A 28 34.12 -6.98 -0.04
C GLN A 28 32.89 -6.40 -0.76
N LEU A 29 32.94 -6.28 -2.09
CA LEU A 29 31.84 -5.74 -2.89
C LEU A 29 30.58 -6.62 -2.80
N THR A 30 30.76 -7.95 -2.79
CA THR A 30 29.63 -8.88 -2.71
C THR A 30 28.93 -8.80 -1.35
N ILE A 31 29.68 -8.76 -0.25
CA ILE A 31 29.12 -8.60 1.10
C ILE A 31 28.39 -7.27 1.25
N ILE A 32 29.00 -6.16 0.80
CA ILE A 32 28.36 -4.83 0.83
C ILE A 32 27.09 -4.84 -0.02
N GLY A 33 27.11 -5.46 -1.20
CA GLY A 33 25.94 -5.59 -2.05
C GLY A 33 24.80 -6.36 -1.39
N ILE A 34 25.10 -7.51 -0.77
CA ILE A 34 24.11 -8.31 -0.03
C ILE A 34 23.51 -7.51 1.13
N LEU A 35 24.35 -6.84 1.93
CA LEU A 35 23.90 -6.00 3.05
C LEU A 35 23.01 -4.85 2.57
N THR A 36 23.40 -4.19 1.47
CA THR A 36 22.64 -3.09 0.87
C THR A 36 21.27 -3.54 0.38
N LEU A 37 21.20 -4.69 -0.28
CA LEU A 37 19.93 -5.28 -0.72
C LEU A 37 19.04 -5.66 0.47
N TRP A 38 19.62 -6.27 1.51
CA TRP A 38 18.89 -6.66 2.71
C TRP A 38 18.34 -5.44 3.45
N ALA A 39 19.17 -4.40 3.64
CA ALA A 39 18.74 -3.13 4.22
C ALA A 39 17.63 -2.47 3.41
N SER A 40 17.74 -2.47 2.07
CA SER A 40 16.71 -1.92 1.18
C SER A 40 15.36 -2.63 1.34
N ILE A 41 15.36 -3.95 1.45
CA ILE A 41 14.14 -4.75 1.66
C ILE A 41 13.51 -4.38 3.02
N ILE A 42 14.31 -4.25 4.07
CA ILE A 42 13.82 -3.88 5.40
C ILE A 42 13.20 -2.48 5.39
N ILE A 43 13.87 -1.51 4.78
CA ILE A 43 13.38 -0.14 4.67
C ILE A 43 12.01 -0.12 3.95
N LEU A 44 11.90 -0.83 2.82
CA LEU A 44 10.62 -0.93 2.09
C LEU A 44 9.52 -1.60 2.93
N GLN A 45 9.84 -2.61 3.72
CA GLN A 45 8.88 -3.26 4.61
C GLN A 45 8.40 -2.31 5.72
N ILE A 46 9.31 -1.55 6.32
CA ILE A 46 9.00 -0.56 7.35
C ILE A 46 8.08 0.51 6.77
N ILE A 47 8.46 1.12 5.64
CA ILE A 47 7.65 2.14 4.96
C ILE A 47 6.24 1.61 4.69
N ARG A 48 6.13 0.40 4.11
CA ARG A 48 4.83 -0.20 3.82
C ARG A 48 3.99 -0.43 5.07
N LYS A 49 4.59 -0.87 6.18
CA LYS A 49 3.91 -1.10 7.45
C LYS A 49 3.41 0.21 8.07
N LEU A 50 4.23 1.26 8.03
CA LEU A 50 3.87 2.59 8.52
C LEU A 50 2.72 3.19 7.72
N LEU A 51 2.83 3.20 6.38
CA LEU A 51 1.77 3.71 5.50
C LEU A 51 0.45 2.97 5.71
N GLY A 52 0.50 1.63 5.84
CA GLY A 52 -0.69 0.82 6.10
C GLY A 52 -1.36 1.14 7.44
N LYS A 53 -0.57 1.32 8.51
CA LYS A 53 -1.09 1.69 9.83
C LYS A 53 -1.68 3.08 9.85
N VAL A 54 -0.94 4.09 9.38
CA VAL A 54 -1.41 5.48 9.31
C VAL A 54 -2.72 5.56 8.52
N SER A 55 -2.80 4.87 7.37
CA SER A 55 -4.00 4.88 6.55
C SER A 55 -5.22 4.20 7.20
N ARG A 56 -5.03 3.19 8.05
CA ARG A 56 -6.14 2.46 8.70
C ARG A 56 -6.55 3.08 10.03
N GLU A 57 -5.59 3.55 10.81
CA GLU A 57 -5.81 3.98 12.20
C GLU A 57 -5.94 5.51 12.33
N ALA A 58 -5.18 6.29 11.55
CA ALA A 58 -5.15 7.75 11.69
C ALA A 58 -6.04 8.48 10.66
N LEU A 59 -6.33 7.84 9.53
CA LEU A 59 -7.07 8.43 8.41
C LEU A 59 -8.48 7.84 8.24
N GLN A 60 -8.98 7.15 9.26
CA GLN A 60 -10.34 6.62 9.26
C GLN A 60 -11.00 6.94 10.60
N ASP A 61 -12.19 7.51 10.55
CA ASP A 61 -12.99 7.87 11.72
C ASP A 61 -14.29 7.06 11.71
N LYS A 62 -14.75 6.66 12.90
CA LYS A 62 -15.99 5.92 13.08
C LYS A 62 -17.14 6.90 13.32
N VAL A 63 -17.99 7.08 12.32
CA VAL A 63 -19.08 8.06 12.31
C VAL A 63 -20.42 7.36 12.41
N ARG A 64 -21.40 7.96 13.09
CA ARG A 64 -22.77 7.46 13.11
C ARG A 64 -23.43 7.68 11.75
N ILE A 65 -24.34 6.78 11.35
CA ILE A 65 -25.04 6.91 10.08
C ILE A 65 -25.91 8.17 10.05
N GLU A 66 -26.43 8.61 11.21
CA GLU A 66 -27.22 9.84 11.31
C GLU A 66 -26.36 11.13 11.16
N GLU A 67 -25.04 11.01 11.26
CA GLU A 67 -24.08 12.13 11.15
C GLU A 67 -23.38 12.16 9.78
N LEU A 68 -23.81 11.33 8.83
CA LEU A 68 -23.23 11.32 7.50
C LEU A 68 -23.60 12.58 6.73
N GLU A 69 -22.58 13.23 6.18
CA GLU A 69 -22.73 14.40 5.32
C GLU A 69 -22.35 14.06 3.89
N ASP A 70 -22.91 14.83 2.97
CA ASP A 70 -22.61 14.77 1.54
C ASP A 70 -21.11 15.01 1.29
N GLY A 71 -20.48 14.20 0.46
CA GLY A 71 -19.04 14.25 0.18
C GLY A 71 -18.17 13.44 1.14
N MET A 72 -18.70 12.86 2.23
CA MET A 72 -17.94 11.93 3.07
C MET A 72 -17.57 10.66 2.30
N ILE A 73 -16.35 10.12 2.47
CA ILE A 73 -15.89 8.96 1.70
C ILE A 73 -15.93 7.70 2.58
N LEU A 74 -16.65 6.66 2.17
CA LEU A 74 -16.63 5.36 2.84
C LEU A 74 -15.22 4.77 2.92
N ALA A 75 -14.81 4.23 4.07
CA ALA A 75 -13.53 3.53 4.21
C ALA A 75 -13.51 2.19 3.46
N HIS A 76 -14.65 1.48 3.47
CA HIS A 76 -14.80 0.14 2.94
C HIS A 76 -15.96 0.09 1.94
N LYS A 77 -15.84 -0.75 0.91
CA LYS A 77 -16.89 -0.95 -0.08
C LYS A 77 -18.03 -1.78 0.52
N LEU A 78 -19.26 -1.44 0.19
CA LEU A 78 -20.45 -2.17 0.62
C LEU A 78 -20.86 -3.16 -0.47
N TYR A 79 -20.94 -4.44 -0.11
CA TYR A 79 -21.38 -5.51 -0.98
C TYR A 79 -22.67 -6.14 -0.46
N LYS A 80 -23.47 -6.69 -1.38
CA LYS A 80 -24.65 -7.50 -1.09
C LYS A 80 -24.43 -8.92 -1.61
N GLU A 81 -24.64 -9.90 -0.74
CA GLU A 81 -24.60 -11.33 -1.06
C GLU A 81 -25.68 -12.07 -0.27
N ASN A 82 -26.52 -12.87 -0.95
CA ASN A 82 -27.59 -13.67 -0.31
C ASN A 82 -28.45 -12.86 0.67
N ASP A 83 -28.83 -11.64 0.24
CA ASP A 83 -29.62 -10.65 0.99
C ASP A 83 -28.98 -10.09 2.27
N LYS A 84 -27.70 -10.38 2.51
CA LYS A 84 -26.90 -9.78 3.58
C LYS A 84 -25.96 -8.71 3.01
N TYR A 85 -25.81 -7.62 3.76
CA TYR A 85 -24.93 -6.51 3.44
C TYR A 85 -23.68 -6.60 4.31
N TYR A 86 -22.50 -6.40 3.72
CA TYR A 86 -21.25 -6.37 4.46
C TYR A 86 -20.27 -5.37 3.86
N PHE A 87 -19.46 -4.80 4.74
CA PHE A 87 -18.33 -3.95 4.38
C PHE A 87 -17.10 -4.82 4.18
N ASP A 88 -16.45 -4.70 3.02
CA ASP A 88 -15.23 -5.45 2.72
C ASP A 88 -13.99 -4.63 3.11
N ASP A 89 -13.38 -5.01 4.22
CA ASP A 89 -12.19 -4.39 4.81
C ASP A 89 -10.86 -5.01 4.33
N ARG A 90 -10.95 -6.04 3.48
CA ARG A 90 -9.78 -6.74 2.95
C ARG A 90 -9.00 -5.85 1.98
N SER A 91 -7.67 -5.85 2.12
CA SER A 91 -6.81 -5.13 1.19
C SER A 91 -6.79 -5.82 -0.16
N PHE A 92 -6.52 -5.08 -1.23
CA PHE A 92 -6.40 -5.64 -2.59
C PHE A 92 -5.41 -6.81 -2.67
N LEU A 93 -4.29 -6.73 -1.95
CA LEU A 93 -3.29 -7.80 -1.89
C LEU A 93 -3.77 -9.04 -1.14
N ASP A 94 -4.61 -8.88 -0.12
CA ASP A 94 -5.19 -10.01 0.62
C ASP A 94 -6.11 -10.78 -0.32
N LYS A 95 -6.94 -10.06 -1.10
CA LYS A 95 -7.80 -10.65 -2.12
C LYS A 95 -7.02 -11.35 -3.22
N ILE A 96 -5.91 -10.77 -3.70
CA ILE A 96 -5.04 -11.43 -4.68
C ILE A 96 -4.42 -12.70 -4.10
N LYS A 97 -3.89 -12.63 -2.87
CA LYS A 97 -3.28 -13.78 -2.21
C LYS A 97 -4.29 -14.91 -2.04
N GLU A 98 -5.52 -14.57 -1.67
CA GLU A 98 -6.64 -15.49 -1.55
C GLU A 98 -7.05 -16.09 -2.90
N ALA A 99 -7.17 -15.26 -3.95
CA ALA A 99 -7.47 -15.71 -5.31
C ALA A 99 -6.40 -16.66 -5.87
N VAL A 100 -5.13 -16.37 -5.65
CA VAL A 100 -4.02 -17.24 -6.09
C VAL A 100 -4.00 -18.56 -5.30
N ARG A 101 -4.32 -18.52 -4.00
CA ARG A 101 -4.35 -19.72 -3.15
C ARG A 101 -5.56 -20.61 -3.44
N THR A 102 -6.72 -20.03 -3.72
CA THR A 102 -7.98 -20.75 -3.93
C THR A 102 -8.28 -21.05 -5.40
N GLY A 103 -7.58 -20.39 -6.34
CA GLY A 103 -7.85 -20.51 -7.78
C GLY A 103 -9.19 -19.89 -8.21
N ASN A 104 -9.90 -19.20 -7.31
CA ASN A 104 -11.25 -18.70 -7.57
C ASN A 104 -11.27 -17.17 -7.64
N LEU A 105 -11.58 -16.62 -8.83
CA LEU A 105 -11.68 -15.18 -9.06
C LEU A 105 -12.83 -14.51 -8.28
N LYS A 106 -13.81 -15.27 -7.80
CA LYS A 106 -14.91 -14.73 -6.97
C LYS A 106 -14.40 -14.10 -5.65
N SER A 107 -13.23 -14.49 -5.16
CA SER A 107 -12.61 -13.87 -3.97
C SER A 107 -12.24 -12.38 -4.17
N LEU A 108 -12.10 -11.92 -5.42
CA LEU A 108 -11.87 -10.50 -5.72
C LEU A 108 -13.16 -9.66 -5.64
N TYR A 109 -14.30 -10.27 -5.96
CA TYR A 109 -15.62 -9.65 -6.05
C TYR A 109 -16.65 -10.54 -5.35
N PRO A 110 -16.71 -10.48 -4.01
CA PRO A 110 -17.44 -11.48 -3.23
C PRO A 110 -18.98 -11.32 -3.35
N GLY A 111 -19.49 -10.25 -3.96
CA GLY A 111 -20.92 -10.07 -4.19
C GLY A 111 -21.25 -8.92 -5.14
N LYS A 112 -22.53 -8.52 -5.19
CA LYS A 112 -22.98 -7.35 -5.94
C LYS A 112 -22.52 -6.09 -5.21
N LEU A 113 -21.76 -5.25 -5.89
CA LEU A 113 -21.33 -3.95 -5.36
C LEU A 113 -22.56 -3.05 -5.19
N VAL A 114 -22.76 -2.53 -3.97
CA VAL A 114 -23.86 -1.61 -3.64
C VAL A 114 -23.33 -0.18 -3.61
N LEU A 115 -22.33 0.07 -2.77
CA LEU A 115 -21.65 1.36 -2.68
C LEU A 115 -20.13 1.18 -2.74
N THR A 116 -19.48 2.11 -3.44
CA THR A 116 -18.04 2.13 -3.62
C THR A 116 -17.39 3.23 -2.76
N SER A 117 -16.09 3.13 -2.53
CA SER A 117 -15.28 4.14 -1.85
C SER A 117 -14.76 5.14 -2.90
N MET A 118 -15.67 5.87 -3.55
CA MET A 118 -15.30 6.89 -4.55
C MET A 118 -14.68 8.12 -3.90
N ALA A 119 -13.72 8.73 -4.59
CA ALA A 119 -13.10 9.98 -4.14
C ALA A 119 -14.06 11.18 -4.15
N ALA A 120 -15.13 11.10 -4.96
CA ALA A 120 -16.20 12.09 -4.96
C ALA A 120 -17.04 12.11 -3.67
N GLY A 121 -16.94 11.05 -2.85
CA GLY A 121 -17.73 10.91 -1.62
C GLY A 121 -19.11 10.31 -1.85
N LEU A 122 -19.87 10.24 -0.77
CA LEU A 122 -21.26 9.81 -0.70
C LEU A 122 -22.18 10.93 -1.15
N THR A 123 -23.14 10.60 -2.01
CA THR A 123 -24.24 11.50 -2.38
C THR A 123 -25.38 11.43 -1.37
N ARG A 124 -26.34 12.36 -1.46
CA ARG A 124 -27.55 12.34 -0.61
C ARG A 124 -28.37 11.06 -0.78
N GLU A 125 -28.42 10.53 -2.00
CA GLU A 125 -29.09 9.28 -2.32
C GLU A 125 -28.38 8.08 -1.65
N ASP A 126 -27.04 8.07 -1.67
CA ASP A 126 -26.26 7.04 -0.99
C ASP A 126 -26.46 7.08 0.54
N ILE A 127 -26.54 8.28 1.12
CA ILE A 127 -26.78 8.47 2.55
C ILE A 127 -28.16 7.95 2.94
N LYS A 128 -29.21 8.27 2.16
CA LYS A 128 -30.57 7.74 2.40
C LYS A 128 -30.59 6.22 2.38
N LEU A 129 -29.94 5.61 1.39
CA LEU A 129 -29.81 4.15 1.32
C LEU A 129 -29.11 3.57 2.55
N LEU A 130 -28.02 4.21 3.03
CA LEU A 130 -27.31 3.77 4.23
C LEU A 130 -28.19 3.90 5.50
N VAL A 131 -28.97 4.97 5.62
CA VAL A 131 -29.91 5.17 6.74
C VAL A 131 -30.97 4.05 6.74
N GLU A 132 -31.63 3.80 5.61
CA GLU A 132 -32.64 2.75 5.47
C GLU A 132 -32.08 1.37 5.85
N LEU A 133 -30.90 1.01 5.33
CA LEU A 133 -30.26 -0.26 5.64
C LEU A 133 -29.88 -0.40 7.12
N ALA A 134 -29.57 0.70 7.79
CA ALA A 134 -29.22 0.71 9.21
C ALA A 134 -30.46 0.61 10.11
N GLU A 135 -31.55 1.26 9.72
CA GLU A 135 -32.85 1.17 10.40
C GLU A 135 -33.44 -0.25 10.30
N GLU A 136 -33.30 -0.88 9.12
CA GLU A 136 -33.64 -2.29 8.89
C GLU A 136 -32.72 -3.28 9.64
N GLY A 137 -31.66 -2.80 10.30
CA GLY A 137 -30.70 -3.63 11.03
C GLY A 137 -29.78 -4.47 10.12
N LYS A 138 -29.71 -4.17 8.82
CA LYS A 138 -28.90 -4.90 7.84
C LYS A 138 -27.42 -4.48 7.86
N ILE A 139 -27.13 -3.27 8.33
CA ILE A 139 -25.76 -2.76 8.53
C ILE A 139 -25.60 -2.13 9.93
N PRO A 140 -24.38 -2.04 10.47
CA PRO A 140 -24.14 -1.39 11.76
C PRO A 140 -24.45 0.12 11.70
N LYS A 141 -25.03 0.68 12.78
CA LYS A 141 -25.33 2.12 12.93
C LYS A 141 -24.11 3.05 12.90
N LYS A 142 -22.90 2.50 13.00
CA LYS A 142 -21.64 3.23 12.94
C LYS A 142 -20.75 2.63 11.87
N ILE A 143 -20.30 3.46 10.94
CA ILE A 143 -19.48 3.06 9.80
C ILE A 143 -18.16 3.83 9.78
N MET A 144 -17.16 3.27 9.10
CA MET A 144 -15.85 3.89 8.96
C MET A 144 -15.83 4.82 7.73
N ILE A 145 -15.42 6.07 7.93
CA ILE A 145 -15.28 7.10 6.90
C ILE A 145 -13.80 7.49 6.80
N LYS A 146 -13.31 7.71 5.57
CA LYS A 146 -11.95 8.21 5.34
C LYS A 146 -11.88 9.69 5.65
N LYS A 147 -10.87 10.06 6.43
CA LYS A 147 -10.55 11.44 6.72
C LYS A 147 -9.70 12.04 5.61
N GLY A 148 -9.97 13.29 5.26
CA GLY A 148 -9.10 14.07 4.38
C GLY A 148 -7.72 14.26 5.03
N VAL A 149 -6.66 14.01 4.27
CA VAL A 149 -5.30 14.37 4.69
C VAL A 149 -5.05 15.81 4.26
N PRO A 150 -4.51 16.68 5.12
CA PRO A 150 -4.07 18.00 4.68
C PRO A 150 -2.96 17.82 3.63
N PHE A 151 -3.28 18.10 2.37
CA PHE A 151 -2.36 17.89 1.24
C PHE A 151 -1.31 19.00 1.14
N ALA A 152 -1.66 20.22 1.52
CA ALA A 152 -0.78 21.39 1.39
C ALA A 152 0.57 21.27 2.14
N PRO A 153 0.64 20.79 3.40
CA PRO A 153 1.92 20.55 4.07
C PRO A 153 2.83 19.58 3.31
N ALA A 154 2.27 18.52 2.74
CA ALA A 154 3.06 17.54 1.99
C ALA A 154 3.63 18.13 0.70
N ILE A 155 2.83 18.91 -0.05
CA ILE A 155 3.32 19.62 -1.24
C ILE A 155 4.43 20.61 -0.84
N PHE A 156 4.23 21.37 0.23
CA PHE A 156 5.19 22.36 0.68
C PHE A 156 6.54 21.73 1.04
N ILE A 157 6.53 20.59 1.75
CA ILE A 157 7.75 19.81 2.02
C ILE A 157 8.40 19.34 0.73
N GLY A 158 7.60 18.80 -0.22
CA GLY A 158 8.10 18.39 -1.53
C GLY A 158 8.74 19.54 -2.31
N LEU A 159 8.15 20.73 -2.25
CA LEU A 159 8.69 21.95 -2.88
C LEU A 159 10.03 22.32 -2.25
N ILE A 160 10.13 22.36 -0.92
CA ILE A 160 11.39 22.60 -0.21
C ILE A 160 12.47 21.62 -0.71
N PHE A 161 12.18 20.32 -0.71
CA PHE A 161 13.14 19.33 -1.21
C PHE A 161 13.52 19.56 -2.68
N SER A 162 12.57 19.93 -3.53
CA SER A 162 12.85 20.18 -4.95
C SER A 162 13.77 21.37 -5.18
N LEU A 163 13.71 22.40 -4.32
CA LEU A 163 14.60 23.55 -4.40
C LEU A 163 16.05 23.16 -4.07
N PHE A 164 16.24 22.29 -3.09
CA PHE A 164 17.57 21.90 -2.62
C PHE A 164 18.14 20.65 -3.30
N ILE A 165 17.40 19.96 -4.17
CA ILE A 165 17.86 18.68 -4.75
C ILE A 165 19.13 18.85 -5.59
N GLY A 166 19.25 19.96 -6.33
CA GLY A 166 20.43 20.28 -7.12
C GLY A 166 21.66 20.51 -6.24
N ASP A 167 21.51 21.29 -5.17
CA ASP A 167 22.58 21.57 -4.21
C ASP A 167 23.02 20.29 -3.49
N ILE A 168 22.07 19.46 -3.06
CA ILE A 168 22.35 18.15 -2.45
C ILE A 168 23.11 17.26 -3.42
N ALA A 169 22.72 17.21 -4.70
CA ALA A 169 23.41 16.42 -5.71
C ALA A 169 24.85 16.90 -5.93
N MET A 170 25.08 18.22 -6.04
CA MET A 170 26.43 18.78 -6.16
C MET A 170 27.29 18.48 -4.92
N LEU A 171 26.73 18.61 -3.72
CA LEU A 171 27.42 18.28 -2.48
C LEU A 171 27.80 16.79 -2.42
N LEU A 172 26.89 15.90 -2.80
CA LEU A 172 27.16 14.46 -2.86
C LEU A 172 28.27 14.13 -3.88
N LEU A 173 28.23 14.74 -5.07
CA LEU A 173 29.28 14.56 -6.07
C LEU A 173 30.64 15.06 -5.55
N LYS A 174 30.66 16.21 -4.87
CA LYS A 174 31.88 16.76 -4.28
C LYS A 174 32.45 15.85 -3.20
N ILE A 175 31.60 15.34 -2.30
CA ILE A 175 32.00 14.36 -1.26
C ILE A 175 32.58 13.11 -1.93
N PHE A 176 31.93 12.61 -2.98
CA PHE A 176 32.38 11.42 -3.69
C PHE A 176 33.72 11.62 -4.41
N SER A 177 33.92 12.80 -5.01
CA SER A 177 35.21 13.17 -5.63
C SER A 177 36.33 13.22 -4.59
N MET A 178 36.06 13.80 -3.40
CA MET A 178 37.00 13.89 -2.30
C MET A 178 37.37 12.51 -1.75
N ILE A 179 36.40 11.59 -1.63
CA ILE A 179 36.64 10.20 -1.21
C ILE A 179 37.45 9.42 -2.24
N ARG A 180 37.27 9.68 -3.55
CA ARG A 180 38.00 9.02 -4.63
C ARG A 180 39.38 9.63 -4.93
N GLY A 181 39.74 10.75 -4.31
CA GLY A 181 41.00 11.45 -4.58
C GLY A 181 41.12 12.01 -6.00
N ILE A 182 40.00 12.22 -6.68
CA ILE A 182 39.95 12.82 -8.01
C ILE A 182 39.62 14.29 -7.80
N ASN A 183 40.64 15.16 -7.91
CA ASN A 183 40.49 16.61 -7.92
C ASN A 183 39.93 17.08 -9.26
#